data_AF-A4CMH0-F1
#
_entry.id   AF-A4CMH0-F1
#
_cell.length_a   1.000
_cell.length_b   1.000
_cell.length_c   1.000
_cell.angle_alpha   90.00
_cell.angle_beta   90.00
_cell.angle_gamma   90.00
#
_symmetry.space_group_name_H-M   'P 1'
#
loop_
_entity.id
_entity.type
_entity.pdbx_description
1 polymer ?
#
loop_
_entity_poly.entity_id
_entity_poly.type
_entity_poly.pdbx_seq_one_letter_code
_entity_poly.pdbx_strand_id
1 'polypeptide(L)' 'MENQYCKVGAITPVAEDHQGIHMLEYQYNNFVRKAAEAAQSDANLREFFELKAKKIQRMLQSLI' A
#
# COMPACT_ATOMS: atom_id res chain seq x y z
N MET A 1 27.88 -14.06 -23.22
CA MET A 1 27.13 -14.13 -21.95
C MET A 1 26.57 -12.74 -21.73
N GLU A 2 25.25 -12.58 -21.72
CA GLU A 2 24.60 -11.31 -21.41
C GLU A 2 24.64 -11.10 -19.89
N ASN A 3 25.23 -9.99 -19.44
CA ASN A 3 25.33 -9.68 -18.02
C ASN A 3 23.94 -9.29 -17.50
N GLN A 4 23.22 -10.23 -16.88
CA GLN A 4 22.00 -9.94 -16.13
C GLN A 4 22.36 -9.24 -14.83
N TYR A 5 22.26 -7.92 -14.82
CA TYR A 5 22.39 -7.12 -13.62
C TYR A 5 21.11 -7.25 -12.79
N CYS A 6 21.14 -8.11 -11.77
CA CYS A 6 20.15 -8.07 -10.70
C CYS A 6 20.24 -6.68 -10.05
N LYS A 7 19.26 -5.80 -10.29
CA LYS A 7 19.18 -4.47 -9.65
C LYS A 7 18.81 -4.64 -8.17
N VAL A 8 19.74 -5.13 -7.36
CA VAL A 8 19.59 -5.20 -5.91
C VAL A 8 19.79 -3.78 -5.37
N GLY A 9 18.72 -3.18 -4.84
CA GLY A 9 18.76 -1.84 -4.23
C GLY A 9 18.20 -0.69 -5.07
N ALA A 10 17.56 -0.96 -6.22
CA ALA A 10 16.81 0.08 -6.93
C ALA A 10 15.53 0.41 -6.14
N ILE A 11 15.53 1.54 -5.42
CA ILE A 11 14.33 2.12 -4.83
C ILE A 11 13.61 2.84 -5.97
N THR A 12 12.55 2.26 -6.51
CA THR A 12 11.67 2.99 -7.44
C THR A 12 10.92 4.03 -6.61
N PRO A 13 11.19 5.34 -6.79
CA PRO A 13 10.45 6.37 -6.08
C PRO A 13 8.98 6.24 -6.48
N VAL A 14 8.07 6.27 -5.50
CA VAL A 14 6.62 6.37 -5.75
C VAL A 14 6.32 7.83 -6.14
N ALA A 15 6.95 8.33 -7.20
CA ALA A 15 6.82 9.71 -7.60
C ALA A 15 6.79 9.82 -9.14
N GLU A 16 5.63 10.27 -9.61
CA GLU A 16 5.37 11.17 -10.77
C GLU A 16 4.36 10.66 -11.81
N ASP A 17 3.88 9.43 -11.75
CA ASP A 17 2.86 8.94 -12.69
C ASP A 17 1.55 8.46 -12.01
N HIS A 18 0.50 8.32 -12.83
CA HIS A 18 -0.80 7.80 -12.42
C HIS A 18 -0.69 6.40 -11.77
N GLN A 19 0.41 5.67 -11.98
CA GLN A 19 0.62 4.35 -11.39
C GLN A 19 0.88 4.43 -9.88
N GLY A 20 1.51 5.50 -9.39
CA GLY A 20 1.68 5.75 -7.96
C GLY A 20 0.34 5.90 -7.23
N ILE A 21 -0.61 6.63 -7.81
CA ILE A 21 -1.96 6.82 -7.26
C ILE A 21 -2.72 5.50 -7.28
N HIS A 22 -2.76 4.79 -8.41
CA HIS A 22 -3.43 3.49 -8.51
C HIS A 22 -2.86 2.44 -7.55
N MET A 23 -1.55 2.46 -7.31
CA MET A 23 -0.92 1.57 -6.33
C MET A 23 -1.38 1.91 -4.90
N LEU A 24 -1.48 3.19 -4.55
CA LEU A 24 -2.01 3.63 -3.25
C LEU A 24 -3.49 3.26 -3.09
N GLU A 25 -4.32 3.42 -4.11
CA GLU A 25 -5.72 2.99 -4.11
C GLU A 25 -5.86 1.47 -3.92
N TYR A 26 -5.06 0.69 -4.65
CA TYR A 26 -5.02 -0.76 -4.51
C TYR A 26 -4.61 -1.20 -3.09
N GLN A 27 -3.60 -0.54 -2.51
CA GLN A 27 -3.17 -0.82 -1.15
C GLN A 27 -4.24 -0.44 -0.13
N TYR A 28 -4.88 0.72 -0.29
CA TYR A 28 -5.99 1.15 0.57
C TYR A 28 -7.09 0.09 0.61
N ASN A 29 -7.58 -0.33 -0.56
CA ASN A 29 -8.63 -1.33 -0.67
C ASN A 29 -8.22 -2.67 -0.06
N ASN A 30 -6.96 -3.09 -0.23
CA ASN A 30 -6.47 -4.31 0.40
C ASN A 30 -6.44 -4.23 1.93
N PHE A 31 -6.03 -3.10 2.51
CA PHE A 31 -6.03 -2.94 3.95
C PHE A 31 -7.45 -2.88 4.52
N VAL A 32 -8.39 -2.21 3.84
CA VAL A 32 -9.81 -2.23 4.22
C VAL A 32 -10.37 -3.65 4.19
N ARG A 33 -10.12 -4.41 3.12
CA ARG A 33 -10.55 -5.80 3.01
C ARG A 33 -9.97 -6.66 4.14
N LYS A 34 -8.66 -6.54 4.39
CA LYS A 34 -7.98 -7.29 5.46
C LYS A 34 -8.49 -6.93 6.85
N ALA A 35 -8.85 -5.66 7.10
CA ALA A 35 -9.49 -5.26 8.34
C ALA A 35 -10.86 -5.94 8.52
N ALA A 36 -11.66 -6.01 7.45
CA ALA A 36 -12.94 -6.72 7.47
C ALA A 36 -12.76 -8.24 7.70
N GLU A 37 -11.78 -8.87 7.06
CA GLU A 37 -11.43 -10.28 7.28
C GLU A 37 -10.94 -10.54 8.72
N ALA A 38 -10.22 -9.59 9.31
CA ALA A 38 -9.74 -9.67 10.69
C ALA A 38 -10.81 -9.34 11.74
N ALA A 39 -11.96 -8.79 11.33
CA ALA A 39 -12.92 -8.19 12.26
C ALA A 39 -13.53 -9.17 13.28
N GLN A 40 -13.54 -10.46 12.96
CA GLN A 40 -14.07 -11.52 13.83
C GLN A 40 -12.98 -12.42 14.42
N SER A 41 -11.72 -12.27 14.01
CA SER A 41 -10.63 -13.17 14.39
C SER A 41 -9.61 -12.53 15.31
N ASP A 42 -9.20 -11.28 15.05
CA ASP A 42 -8.15 -10.60 15.83
C ASP A 42 -8.35 -9.08 15.80
N ALA A 43 -8.68 -8.52 16.97
CA ALA A 43 -8.94 -7.09 17.13
C ALA A 43 -7.68 -6.23 16.92
N ASN A 44 -6.50 -6.71 17.33
CA ASN A 44 -5.24 -6.00 17.16
C ASN A 44 -4.85 -5.97 15.68
N LEU A 45 -5.07 -7.08 14.98
CA LEU A 45 -4.81 -7.18 13.56
C LEU A 45 -5.78 -6.30 12.75
N ARG A 46 -7.07 -6.26 13.13
CA ARG A 46 -8.04 -5.32 12.56
C ARG A 46 -7.56 -3.88 12.73
N GLU A 47 -7.24 -3.47 13.95
CA GLU A 47 -6.81 -2.10 14.25
C GLU A 47 -5.55 -1.72 13.46
N PHE A 48 -4.58 -2.62 13.36
CA PHE A 48 -3.40 -2.43 12.53
C PHE A 48 -3.76 -2.12 11.07
N PHE A 49 -4.63 -2.92 10.46
CA PHE A 49 -5.04 -2.72 9.07
C PHE A 49 -5.84 -1.43 8.87
N GLU A 50 -6.72 -1.08 9.81
CA GLU A 50 -7.45 0.19 9.80
C GLU A 50 -6.51 1.40 9.86
N LEU A 51 -5.51 1.37 10.75
CA LEU A 51 -4.49 2.42 10.86
C LEU A 51 -3.68 2.56 9.57
N LYS A 52 -3.33 1.45 8.92
CA LYS A 52 -2.64 1.46 7.62
C LYS A 52 -3.52 2.04 6.51
N ALA A 53 -4.77 1.62 6.42
CA ALA A 53 -5.73 2.16 5.44
C ALA A 53 -5.90 3.68 5.63
N LYS A 54 -6.08 4.15 6.87
CA LYS A 54 -6.21 5.57 7.19
C LYS A 54 -4.98 6.39 6.81
N LYS A 55 -3.78 5.84 6.99
CA LYS A 55 -2.54 6.51 6.55
C LYS A 55 -2.54 6.69 5.03
N ILE A 56 -2.90 5.66 4.27
CA ILE A 56 -2.93 5.71 2.80
C ILE A 56 -4.02 6.66 2.30
N GLN A 57 -5.19 6.65 2.92
CA GLN A 57 -6.26 7.58 2.61
C GLN A 57 -5.80 9.05 2.75
N ARG A 58 -5.05 9.38 3.80
CA ARG A 58 -4.48 10.73 3.96
C ARG A 58 -3.48 11.07 2.87
N MET A 59 -2.65 10.10 2.45
CA MET A 59 -1.71 10.31 1.34
C MET A 59 -2.45 10.56 0.03
N LEU A 60 -3.49 9.77 -0.28
CA LEU A 60 -4.35 9.98 -1.45
C LEU A 60 -5.04 11.35 -1.42
N GLN A 61 -5.57 11.77 -0.27
CA GLN A 61 -6.19 13.10 -0.09
C GLN A 61 -5.21 14.25 -0.26
N SER A 62 -3.91 14.05 -0.02
CA SER A 62 -2.89 15.08 -0.26
C SER A 62 -2.41 15.16 -1.71
N LEU A 63 -2.79 14.20 -2.55
CA LEU A 63 -2.41 14.09 -3.96
C LEU A 63 -3.53 14.56 -4.92
N ILE A 64 -4.74 14.77 -4.40
CA ILE A 64 -5.93 15.29 -5.12
C ILE A 64 -6.10 16.76 -4.75
#